data_AF-C5FUW6-F1
#
_entry.id   AF-C5FUW6-F1
#
_cell.length_a   1.000
_cell.length_b   1.000
_cell.length_c   1.000
_cell.angle_alpha   90.00
_cell.angle_beta   90.00
_cell.angle_gamma   90.00
#
_symmetry.space_group_name_H-M   'P 1'
#
loop_
_entity.id
_entity.type
_entity.pdbx_description
1 polymer ?
#
loop_
_entity_poly.entity_id
_entity_poly.type
_entity_poly.pdbx_seq_one_letter_code
_entity_poly.pdbx_strand_id
1 'polypeptide(L)'
;MVTYQLPSSGESIEYYFGSTDQLALYLRCRFYMKSTIIMLFSRQLAAFAAIITSTSASCLYGTSLAPRHVSTDGQVPVSTFNYTGEGGPLHWVGLNATTNKECGHGSTQSPIVINKASFPRAPKGSVTMSIPTVPMADFENLGSTVEVIASGKLKASGKDYELVQFHFHTPSEHRIDDEYFPMEVHFVFQAPNKSIAVVAFFVELSPYGRCTPLLKQVLSCLHKITTPGTITKTRRLDFSQVLGHLHTHDIFTYNGSLTTPPCSSNVAWYLSAAPLSIDVSSFNALKKVVKFNSRYTQNSPGLRNLMEIAAHDIGCENMKPRF
;
A
#
# COMPACT_ATOMS: atom_id res chain seq x y z
N MET A 1 -50.84 1.31 42.15
CA MET A 1 -49.86 0.21 42.35
C MET A 1 -50.44 -1.01 41.69
N VAL A 2 -49.87 -1.45 40.57
CA VAL A 2 -50.25 -2.69 39.89
C VAL A 2 -48.97 -3.49 39.71
N THR A 3 -48.91 -4.68 40.30
CA THR A 3 -47.75 -5.57 40.22
C THR A 3 -47.99 -6.55 39.09
N TYR A 4 -47.09 -6.59 38.11
CA TYR A 4 -47.09 -7.63 37.07
C TYR A 4 -45.77 -8.40 37.17
N GLN A 5 -45.85 -9.72 37.34
CA GLN A 5 -44.69 -10.60 37.19
C GLN A 5 -44.65 -11.15 35.76
N LEU A 6 -43.47 -11.07 35.12
CA LEU A 6 -43.17 -11.81 33.89
C LEU A 6 -42.22 -12.97 34.21
N PRO A 7 -42.36 -14.14 33.55
CA PRO A 7 -41.62 -15.33 33.91
C PRO A 7 -40.18 -15.26 33.41
N SER A 8 -39.27 -15.71 34.29
CA SER A 8 -37.92 -16.23 34.01
C SER A 8 -36.77 -15.28 33.61
N SER A 9 -36.52 -14.23 34.40
CA SER A 9 -35.13 -13.73 34.57
C SER A 9 -34.81 -12.95 35.86
N GLY A 10 -35.71 -12.91 36.87
CA GLY A 10 -35.31 -12.58 38.26
C GLY A 10 -34.89 -11.13 38.57
N GLU A 11 -35.02 -10.18 37.65
CA GLU A 11 -34.77 -8.75 37.90
C GLU A 11 -36.08 -7.95 37.90
N SER A 12 -36.30 -7.16 38.96
CA SER A 12 -37.48 -6.30 39.13
C SER A 12 -37.12 -4.84 38.90
N ILE A 13 -37.83 -4.16 37.99
CA ILE A 13 -37.71 -2.71 37.78
C ILE A 13 -38.98 -2.05 38.32
N GLU A 14 -38.85 -1.17 39.31
CA GLU A 14 -39.95 -0.36 39.84
C GLU A 14 -40.10 0.94 39.04
N TYR A 15 -41.34 1.27 38.64
CA TYR A 15 -41.69 2.57 38.06
C TYR A 15 -42.72 3.31 38.93
N TYR A 16 -42.36 4.53 39.34
CA TYR A 16 -43.25 5.48 40.00
C TYR A 16 -43.88 6.40 38.94
N PHE A 17 -45.20 6.46 38.87
CA PHE A 17 -45.91 7.44 38.03
C PHE A 17 -46.48 8.57 38.91
N GLY A 18 -45.93 9.77 38.74
CA GLY A 18 -46.50 11.03 39.18
C GLY A 18 -46.53 12.02 38.01
N SER A 19 -47.74 12.42 37.64
CA SER A 19 -48.16 13.63 36.90
C SER A 19 -47.42 14.09 35.62
N THR A 20 -48.20 14.07 34.53
CA THR A 20 -48.27 15.04 33.41
C THR A 20 -47.04 15.20 32.49
N ASP A 21 -47.00 14.40 31.42
CA ASP A 21 -46.85 14.87 30.02
C ASP A 21 -46.33 13.74 29.10
N GLN A 22 -47.22 12.85 28.62
CA GLN A 22 -46.97 12.04 27.42
C GLN A 22 -48.28 11.73 26.66
N LEU A 23 -48.89 12.77 26.09
CA LEU A 23 -49.86 12.64 25.01
C LEU A 23 -49.17 12.69 23.62
N ALA A 24 -47.89 12.31 23.53
CA ALA A 24 -47.08 12.44 22.30
C ALA A 24 -46.46 11.12 21.80
N LEU A 25 -46.68 9.98 22.46
CA LEU A 25 -45.99 8.73 22.11
C LEU A 25 -46.90 7.50 22.00
N TYR A 26 -48.11 7.67 21.46
CA TYR A 26 -48.97 6.52 21.11
C TYR A 26 -49.72 6.64 19.77
N LEU A 27 -49.28 7.56 18.88
CA LEU A 27 -49.85 7.75 17.53
C LEU A 27 -48.83 7.59 16.38
N ARG A 28 -47.69 6.94 16.61
CA ARG A 28 -46.67 6.69 15.56
C ARG A 28 -46.19 5.24 15.43
N CYS A 29 -47.03 4.25 15.77
CA CYS A 29 -46.68 2.83 15.59
C CYS A 29 -47.76 1.95 14.93
N ARG A 30 -48.72 2.53 14.21
CA ARG A 30 -49.65 1.77 13.35
C ARG A 30 -50.01 2.52 12.07
N PHE A 31 -49.04 2.80 11.19
CA PHE A 31 -49.32 3.19 9.80
C PHE A 31 -48.04 3.11 8.93
N TYR A 32 -47.31 2.00 8.94
CA TYR A 32 -46.24 1.75 7.94
C TYR A 32 -46.03 0.25 7.65
N MET A 33 -47.12 -0.52 7.70
CA MET A 33 -47.21 -1.82 7.03
C MET A 33 -48.47 -1.77 6.17
N LYS A 34 -48.30 -2.01 4.86
CA LYS A 34 -49.29 -1.87 3.76
C LYS A 34 -49.31 -0.49 3.10
N SER A 35 -48.34 -0.21 2.23
CA SER A 35 -48.54 0.47 0.93
C SER A 35 -47.21 0.62 0.20
N THR A 36 -46.69 -0.47 -0.39
CA THR A 36 -45.74 -0.38 -1.53
C THR A 36 -45.77 -1.68 -2.34
N ILE A 37 -46.96 -2.05 -2.79
CA ILE A 37 -47.15 -2.93 -3.95
C ILE A 37 -47.98 -2.07 -4.90
N ILE A 38 -47.57 -2.00 -6.17
CA ILE A 38 -48.10 -1.14 -7.25
C ILE A 38 -47.35 0.19 -7.41
N MET A 39 -46.19 0.14 -8.05
CA MET A 39 -45.83 1.06 -9.13
C MET A 39 -44.83 0.36 -10.07
N LEU A 40 -45.39 -0.33 -11.05
CA LEU A 40 -44.70 -0.70 -12.29
C LEU A 40 -44.63 0.54 -13.19
N PHE A 41 -43.59 0.60 -14.03
CA PHE A 41 -43.31 1.55 -15.12
C PHE A 41 -42.58 2.86 -14.77
N SER A 42 -41.24 2.80 -14.77
CA SER A 42 -40.40 3.39 -15.84
C SER A 42 -38.95 3.47 -15.39
N ARG A 43 -38.01 3.38 -16.35
CA ARG A 43 -36.54 3.33 -16.23
C ARG A 43 -35.94 1.92 -16.15
N GLN A 44 -36.00 1.24 -17.29
CA GLN A 44 -34.95 0.29 -17.64
C GLN A 44 -33.64 1.03 -17.94
N LEU A 45 -32.55 0.43 -17.46
CA LEU A 45 -31.16 0.57 -17.91
C LEU A 45 -30.49 1.94 -17.70
N ALA A 46 -30.30 2.31 -16.44
CA ALA A 46 -28.99 2.84 -16.09
C ALA A 46 -28.04 1.62 -16.10
N ALA A 47 -27.24 1.50 -17.16
CA ALA A 47 -26.13 0.58 -17.17
C ALA A 47 -25.32 0.85 -15.90
N PHE A 48 -25.26 -0.14 -15.00
CA PHE A 48 -24.18 -0.18 -14.02
C PHE A 48 -22.90 -0.27 -14.86
N ALA A 49 -22.30 0.87 -15.16
CA ALA A 49 -20.88 0.92 -15.36
C ALA A 49 -20.32 0.34 -14.06
N ALA A 50 -19.85 -0.90 -14.13
CA ALA A 50 -18.96 -1.42 -13.12
C ALA A 50 -17.80 -0.43 -13.09
N ILE A 51 -17.86 0.53 -12.16
CA ILE A 51 -16.70 1.27 -11.74
C ILE A 51 -15.84 0.18 -11.14
N ILE A 52 -14.90 -0.32 -11.93
CA ILE A 52 -13.82 -1.18 -11.47
C ILE A 52 -13.25 -0.39 -10.31
N THR A 53 -13.52 -0.85 -9.09
CA THR A 53 -13.02 -0.25 -7.87
C THR A 53 -11.52 -0.28 -8.00
N SER A 54 -10.94 0.89 -8.31
CA SER A 54 -9.53 1.11 -8.53
C SER A 54 -8.81 0.71 -7.25
N THR A 55 -8.29 -0.52 -7.24
CA THR A 55 -7.28 -0.91 -6.27
C THR A 55 -6.01 -0.17 -6.63
N SER A 56 -5.92 1.08 -6.17
CA SER A 56 -4.76 1.93 -6.35
C SER A 56 -3.63 1.36 -5.49
N ALA A 57 -2.94 0.37 -6.03
CA ALA A 57 -1.75 -0.22 -5.45
C ALA A 57 -0.55 0.67 -5.80
N SER A 58 0.07 1.34 -4.84
CA SER A 58 1.24 2.20 -5.12
C SER A 58 2.35 1.43 -5.88
N CYS A 59 2.55 0.15 -5.53
CA CYS A 59 3.61 -0.66 -6.14
C CYS A 59 3.24 -1.19 -7.54
N LEU A 60 1.97 -1.13 -7.95
CA LEU A 60 1.50 -1.61 -9.26
C LEU A 60 1.12 -0.46 -10.21
N TYR A 61 0.94 0.73 -9.66
CA TYR A 61 0.47 1.90 -10.41
C TYR A 61 1.45 2.25 -11.54
N GLY A 62 0.88 2.59 -12.70
CA GLY A 62 1.62 2.83 -13.95
C GLY A 62 1.89 1.57 -14.78
N THR A 63 1.78 0.38 -14.20
CA THR A 63 1.97 -0.88 -14.96
C THR A 63 0.74 -1.20 -15.82
N SER A 64 0.86 -2.17 -16.74
CA SER A 64 -0.31 -2.67 -17.48
C SER A 64 -1.39 -3.34 -16.61
N LEU A 65 -1.09 -3.65 -15.35
CA LEU A 65 -2.03 -4.25 -14.40
C LEU A 65 -2.82 -3.19 -13.61
N ALA A 66 -2.25 -2.00 -13.45
CA ALA A 66 -2.91 -0.82 -12.88
C ALA A 66 -2.44 0.45 -13.62
N PRO A 67 -3.00 0.72 -14.81
CA PRO A 67 -2.52 1.82 -15.66
C PRO A 67 -2.60 3.18 -14.98
N ARG A 68 -1.59 4.02 -15.22
CA ARG A 68 -1.58 5.41 -14.76
C ARG A 68 -2.75 6.17 -15.38
N HIS A 69 -3.46 6.94 -14.56
CA HIS A 69 -4.58 7.77 -14.98
C HIS A 69 -4.41 9.18 -14.43
N VAL A 70 -4.50 10.18 -15.30
CA VAL A 70 -4.53 11.60 -14.91
C VAL A 70 -5.90 12.14 -15.32
N SER A 71 -6.63 12.69 -14.36
CA SER A 71 -7.94 13.28 -14.58
C SER A 71 -7.87 14.56 -15.40
N THR A 72 -9.01 15.04 -15.90
CA THR A 72 -9.10 16.25 -16.72
C THR A 72 -8.64 17.52 -16.00
N ASP A 73 -8.70 17.54 -14.67
CA ASP A 73 -8.20 18.62 -13.81
C ASP A 73 -6.72 18.43 -13.40
N GLY A 74 -6.01 17.47 -14.00
CA GLY A 74 -4.57 17.28 -13.81
C GLY A 74 -4.20 16.60 -12.49
N GLN A 75 -5.09 15.79 -11.93
CA GLN A 75 -4.86 15.05 -10.69
C GLN A 75 -4.68 13.55 -10.94
N VAL A 76 -4.00 12.89 -10.01
CA VAL A 76 -3.94 11.42 -9.94
C VAL A 76 -4.96 10.88 -8.92
N PRO A 77 -5.47 9.65 -9.11
CA PRO A 77 -6.29 8.99 -8.11
C PRO A 77 -5.57 8.89 -6.76
N VAL A 78 -6.27 9.28 -5.69
CA VAL A 78 -5.78 9.11 -4.32
C VAL A 78 -6.07 7.68 -3.86
N SER A 79 -5.08 7.06 -3.21
CA SER A 79 -5.20 5.70 -2.68
C SER A 79 -6.34 5.57 -1.66
N THR A 80 -7.07 4.47 -1.78
CA THR A 80 -8.22 4.14 -0.91
C THR A 80 -7.83 3.34 0.33
N PHE A 81 -6.61 2.80 0.37
CA PHE A 81 -6.01 2.19 1.54
C PHE A 81 -5.05 3.16 2.23
N ASN A 82 -4.68 2.87 3.48
CA ASN A 82 -3.66 3.64 4.20
C ASN A 82 -2.81 2.73 5.11
N TYR A 83 -2.11 3.33 6.07
CA TYR A 83 -1.23 2.63 7.01
C TYR A 83 -1.67 2.76 8.48
N THR A 84 -2.94 3.07 8.75
CA THR A 84 -3.44 3.35 10.11
C THR A 84 -4.88 2.90 10.29
N GLY A 85 -5.18 2.28 11.45
CA GLY A 85 -6.54 1.87 11.80
C GLY A 85 -7.16 0.92 10.78
N GLU A 86 -8.45 1.11 10.48
CA GLU A 86 -9.22 0.26 9.55
C GLU A 86 -8.74 0.33 8.09
N GLY A 87 -8.00 1.37 7.70
CA GLY A 87 -7.39 1.41 6.37
C GLY A 87 -6.01 0.74 6.30
N GLY A 88 -5.49 0.28 7.45
CA GLY A 88 -4.11 -0.17 7.62
C GLY A 88 -3.83 -1.63 7.23
N PRO A 89 -2.56 -2.06 7.28
CA PRO A 89 -2.13 -3.33 6.71
C PRO A 89 -2.78 -4.58 7.30
N LEU A 90 -3.15 -4.53 8.59
CA LEU A 90 -3.85 -5.62 9.28
C LEU A 90 -5.32 -5.78 8.81
N HIS A 91 -5.86 -4.81 8.09
CA HIS A 91 -7.24 -4.83 7.59
C HIS A 91 -7.33 -4.70 6.06
N TRP A 92 -6.21 -4.74 5.32
CA TRP A 92 -6.25 -4.63 3.86
C TRP A 92 -7.12 -5.69 3.18
N VAL A 93 -7.20 -6.91 3.73
CA VAL A 93 -8.16 -7.93 3.26
C VAL A 93 -9.59 -7.43 3.40
N GLY A 94 -9.94 -6.81 4.53
CA GLY A 94 -11.29 -6.31 4.79
C GLY A 94 -11.71 -5.13 3.91
N LEU A 95 -10.75 -4.37 3.36
CA LEU A 95 -11.05 -3.31 2.38
C LEU A 95 -11.61 -3.87 1.07
N ASN A 96 -11.13 -5.04 0.64
CA ASN A 96 -11.68 -5.79 -0.49
C ASN A 96 -11.25 -7.26 -0.39
N ALA A 97 -12.14 -8.12 0.12
CA ALA A 97 -11.83 -9.51 0.46
C ALA A 97 -11.44 -10.37 -0.76
N THR A 98 -11.87 -9.97 -1.97
CA THR A 98 -11.55 -10.69 -3.20
C THR A 98 -10.21 -10.24 -3.75
N THR A 99 -10.03 -8.94 -3.96
CA THR A 99 -8.83 -8.40 -4.61
C THR A 99 -7.62 -8.41 -3.70
N ASN A 100 -7.80 -8.19 -2.40
CA ASN A 100 -6.70 -8.10 -1.43
C ASN A 100 -6.48 -9.41 -0.67
N LYS A 101 -7.03 -10.54 -1.15
CA LYS A 101 -6.95 -11.84 -0.48
C LYS A 101 -5.51 -12.20 -0.11
N GLU A 102 -4.55 -11.97 -1.01
CA GLU A 102 -3.15 -12.33 -0.77
C GLU A 102 -2.51 -11.52 0.37
N CYS A 103 -3.03 -10.33 0.70
CA CYS A 103 -2.51 -9.54 1.80
C CYS A 103 -2.57 -10.26 3.15
N GLY A 104 -3.58 -11.11 3.38
CA GLY A 104 -3.73 -11.89 4.61
C GLY A 104 -3.58 -13.39 4.45
N HIS A 105 -3.55 -13.91 3.21
CA HIS A 105 -3.49 -15.37 2.94
C HIS A 105 -2.29 -15.78 2.07
N GLY A 106 -1.51 -14.83 1.55
CA GLY A 106 -0.34 -15.13 0.73
C GLY A 106 0.82 -15.66 1.58
N SER A 107 1.52 -16.68 1.09
CA SER A 107 2.69 -17.30 1.76
C SER A 107 4.04 -16.73 1.32
N THR A 108 4.07 -15.86 0.30
CA THR A 108 5.30 -15.24 -0.22
C THR A 108 5.23 -13.72 -0.14
N GLN A 109 4.76 -13.20 1.00
CA GLN A 109 4.49 -11.78 1.18
C GLN A 109 5.76 -10.98 1.48
N SER A 110 5.75 -9.73 1.04
CA SER A 110 6.77 -8.71 1.27
C SER A 110 6.21 -7.56 2.13
N PRO A 111 7.05 -6.82 2.88
CA PRO A 111 8.51 -6.97 3.02
C PRO A 111 8.92 -8.07 3.99
N ILE A 112 10.22 -8.40 4.06
CA ILE A 112 10.76 -9.42 4.97
C ILE A 112 12.05 -8.94 5.66
N VAL A 113 12.48 -9.67 6.70
CA VAL A 113 13.80 -9.53 7.31
C VAL A 113 14.84 -10.32 6.51
N ILE A 114 15.93 -9.66 6.13
CA ILE A 114 17.06 -10.23 5.40
C ILE A 114 18.16 -10.59 6.39
N ASN A 115 18.50 -11.88 6.50
CA ASN A 115 19.67 -12.32 7.25
C ASN A 115 20.94 -12.17 6.38
N LYS A 116 21.76 -11.14 6.62
CA LYS A 116 22.86 -10.76 5.73
C LYS A 116 23.84 -11.90 5.42
N ALA A 117 24.09 -12.76 6.39
CA ALA A 117 25.05 -13.86 6.26
C ALA A 117 24.56 -14.94 5.30
N SER A 118 23.28 -15.30 5.37
CA SER A 118 22.72 -16.47 4.67
C SER A 118 21.80 -16.13 3.50
N PHE A 119 21.35 -14.88 3.37
CA PHE A 119 20.34 -14.52 2.36
C PHE A 119 20.88 -14.68 0.93
N PRO A 120 20.06 -15.20 -0.01
CA PRO A 120 20.47 -15.37 -1.40
C PRO A 120 20.92 -14.06 -2.05
N ARG A 121 22.02 -14.12 -2.80
CA ARG A 121 22.56 -13.01 -3.58
C ARG A 121 22.47 -13.32 -5.07
N ALA A 122 22.15 -12.32 -5.87
CA ALA A 122 22.22 -12.42 -7.31
C ALA A 122 23.69 -12.60 -7.75
N PRO A 123 24.00 -13.49 -8.71
CA PRO A 123 25.35 -13.60 -9.25
C PRO A 123 25.84 -12.25 -9.80
N LYS A 124 27.13 -11.96 -9.63
CA LYS A 124 27.72 -10.70 -10.11
C LYS A 124 27.46 -10.51 -11.60
N GLY A 125 26.93 -9.33 -11.98
CA GLY A 125 26.59 -9.00 -13.36
C GLY A 125 25.29 -9.62 -13.89
N SER A 126 24.57 -10.42 -13.11
CA SER A 126 23.28 -11.02 -13.54
C SER A 126 22.10 -10.06 -13.47
N VAL A 127 22.24 -8.96 -12.73
CA VAL A 127 21.24 -7.89 -12.58
C VAL A 127 21.86 -6.61 -13.11
N THR A 128 21.31 -6.10 -14.21
CA THR A 128 21.79 -4.87 -14.85
C THR A 128 20.65 -3.90 -15.08
N MET A 129 20.74 -2.75 -14.42
CA MET A 129 19.82 -1.63 -14.60
C MET A 129 20.44 -0.56 -15.51
N SER A 130 19.66 0.03 -16.40
CA SER A 130 20.07 1.13 -17.28
C SER A 130 18.93 2.15 -17.40
N ILE A 131 19.16 3.38 -16.95
CA ILE A 131 18.15 4.44 -16.93
C ILE A 131 18.83 5.71 -17.48
N PRO A 132 18.33 6.31 -18.57
CA PRO A 132 18.91 7.53 -19.11
C PRO A 132 18.65 8.72 -18.17
N THR A 133 19.57 9.67 -18.18
CA THR A 133 19.35 10.97 -17.55
C THR A 133 18.28 11.75 -18.31
N VAL A 134 17.31 12.32 -17.60
CA VAL A 134 16.19 13.06 -18.19
C VAL A 134 16.13 14.50 -17.66
N PRO A 135 15.64 15.47 -18.47
CA PRO A 135 15.55 16.87 -18.04
C PRO A 135 14.48 17.09 -16.95
N MET A 136 13.42 16.28 -16.94
CA MET A 136 12.36 16.28 -15.93
C MET A 136 11.52 15.01 -16.06
N ALA A 137 10.76 14.69 -15.02
CA ALA A 137 9.78 13.62 -14.94
C ALA A 137 8.51 14.10 -14.21
N ASP A 138 7.39 13.40 -14.40
CA ASP A 138 6.22 13.58 -13.54
C ASP A 138 6.55 13.09 -12.13
N PHE A 139 6.16 13.89 -11.13
CA PHE A 139 6.30 13.57 -9.71
C PHE A 139 4.98 13.84 -9.03
N GLU A 140 4.41 12.82 -8.41
CA GLU A 140 3.03 12.84 -7.96
C GLU A 140 2.85 12.25 -6.57
N ASN A 141 1.81 12.71 -5.89
CA ASN A 141 1.45 12.28 -4.55
C ASN A 141 0.19 11.43 -4.61
N LEU A 142 0.32 10.11 -4.44
CA LEU A 142 -0.80 9.17 -4.47
C LEU A 142 -1.56 9.11 -3.14
N GLY A 143 -1.13 9.85 -2.12
CA GLY A 143 -1.66 9.79 -0.75
C GLY A 143 -1.15 8.61 0.08
N SER A 144 -0.80 7.48 -0.57
CA SER A 144 -0.10 6.34 0.04
C SER A 144 1.43 6.41 -0.09
N THR A 145 1.92 7.13 -1.09
CA THR A 145 3.34 7.43 -1.33
C THR A 145 3.47 8.63 -2.26
N VAL A 146 4.69 9.05 -2.52
CA VAL A 146 5.04 9.92 -3.65
C VAL A 146 5.85 9.11 -4.65
N GLU A 147 5.63 9.31 -5.94
CA GLU A 147 6.28 8.51 -6.99
C GLU A 147 6.66 9.35 -8.21
N VAL A 148 7.69 8.88 -8.92
CA VAL A 148 8.23 9.51 -10.11
C VAL A 148 8.07 8.58 -11.30
N ILE A 149 7.44 9.06 -12.36
CA ILE A 149 7.29 8.32 -13.61
C ILE A 149 8.61 8.39 -14.38
N ALA A 150 9.17 7.23 -14.72
CA ALA A 150 10.48 7.14 -15.36
C ALA A 150 10.53 5.97 -16.34
N SER A 151 11.48 6.02 -17.28
CA SER A 151 11.69 4.97 -18.27
C SER A 151 13.13 4.51 -18.28
N GLY A 152 13.35 3.23 -18.52
CA GLY A 152 14.64 2.57 -18.38
C GLY A 152 14.46 1.06 -18.51
N LYS A 153 15.56 0.31 -18.34
CA LYS A 153 15.59 -1.13 -18.52
C LYS A 153 16.22 -1.83 -17.33
N LEU A 154 15.71 -3.01 -17.03
CA LEU A 154 16.32 -3.98 -16.13
C LEU A 154 16.49 -5.29 -16.90
N LYS A 155 17.70 -5.87 -16.86
CA LYS A 155 17.91 -7.26 -17.23
C LYS A 155 18.25 -8.04 -15.98
N ALA A 156 17.44 -9.04 -15.68
CA ALA A 156 17.65 -9.88 -14.51
C ALA A 156 17.05 -11.28 -14.74
N SER A 157 17.75 -12.32 -14.27
CA SER A 157 17.32 -13.72 -14.39
C SER A 157 16.88 -14.11 -15.82
N GLY A 158 17.62 -13.64 -16.83
CA GLY A 158 17.34 -13.92 -18.24
C GLY A 158 16.10 -13.24 -18.83
N LYS A 159 15.52 -12.26 -18.12
CA LYS A 159 14.36 -11.48 -18.57
C LYS A 159 14.71 -9.99 -18.71
N ASP A 160 14.12 -9.36 -19.71
CA ASP A 160 14.12 -7.91 -19.90
C ASP A 160 12.83 -7.32 -19.30
N TYR A 161 12.97 -6.25 -18.54
CA TYR A 161 11.88 -5.47 -17.96
C TYR A 161 12.06 -3.99 -18.27
N GLU A 162 10.94 -3.26 -18.33
CA GLU A 162 10.89 -1.82 -18.53
C GLU A 162 10.53 -1.11 -17.23
N LEU A 163 11.25 -0.03 -16.91
CA LEU A 163 10.95 0.81 -15.76
C LEU A 163 9.60 1.51 -16.00
N VAL A 164 8.78 1.51 -14.95
CA VAL A 164 7.47 2.16 -14.95
C VAL A 164 7.51 3.41 -14.08
N GLN A 165 7.96 3.25 -12.84
CA GLN A 165 8.04 4.31 -11.85
C GLN A 165 9.06 3.94 -10.75
N PHE A 166 9.41 4.93 -9.93
CA PHE A 166 9.98 4.65 -8.62
C PHE A 166 9.33 5.49 -7.52
N HIS A 167 9.23 4.91 -6.32
CA HIS A 167 8.53 5.50 -5.19
C HIS A 167 9.27 5.27 -3.87
N PHE A 168 8.80 5.93 -2.81
CA PHE A 168 9.52 6.03 -1.54
C PHE A 168 8.71 5.50 -0.36
N HIS A 169 9.40 4.84 0.57
CA HIS A 169 8.86 4.41 1.86
C HIS A 169 9.66 5.03 3.00
N THR A 170 8.97 5.49 4.04
CA THR A 170 9.59 5.91 5.31
C THR A 170 8.77 5.41 6.51
N PRO A 171 9.37 4.59 7.41
CA PRO A 171 10.73 4.00 7.34
C PRO A 171 10.90 2.99 6.17
N SER A 172 12.05 2.32 6.07
CA SER A 172 12.20 1.18 5.17
C SER A 172 11.16 0.10 5.48
N GLU A 173 10.81 -0.67 4.45
CA GLU A 173 9.88 -1.80 4.58
C GLU A 173 10.66 -3.07 4.93
N HIS A 174 11.74 -3.32 4.21
CA HIS A 174 12.67 -4.40 4.53
C HIS A 174 13.58 -4.03 5.69
N ARG A 175 14.16 -5.06 6.30
CA ARG A 175 15.17 -4.96 7.36
C ARG A 175 16.36 -5.84 7.05
N ILE A 176 17.55 -5.46 7.48
CA ILE A 176 18.76 -6.31 7.41
C ILE A 176 19.15 -6.66 8.85
N ASP A 177 19.19 -7.95 9.18
CA ASP A 177 19.50 -8.42 10.53
C ASP A 177 18.67 -7.68 11.60
N ASP A 178 17.36 -7.53 11.32
CA ASP A 178 16.35 -6.77 12.08
C ASP A 178 16.53 -5.24 12.16
N GLU A 179 17.60 -4.69 11.61
CA GLU A 179 17.80 -3.24 11.48
C GLU A 179 16.93 -2.68 10.34
N TYR A 180 16.13 -1.67 10.65
CA TYR A 180 15.41 -0.87 9.66
C TYR A 180 16.21 0.38 9.30
N PHE A 181 15.95 0.93 8.12
CA PHE A 181 16.56 2.16 7.62
C PHE A 181 15.55 3.32 7.64
N PRO A 182 16.01 4.58 7.70
CA PRO A 182 15.12 5.74 7.63
C PRO A 182 14.21 5.77 6.40
N MET A 183 14.67 5.22 5.26
CA MET A 183 13.94 5.24 4.01
C MET A 183 14.31 4.05 3.11
N GLU A 184 13.38 3.65 2.25
CA GLU A 184 13.60 2.69 1.16
C GLU A 184 13.01 3.25 -0.15
N VAL A 185 13.68 2.99 -1.27
CA VAL A 185 13.21 3.40 -2.60
C VAL A 185 12.99 2.17 -3.45
N HIS A 186 11.82 2.07 -4.09
CA HIS A 186 11.47 0.97 -4.99
C HIS A 186 11.41 1.46 -6.42
N PHE A 187 12.22 0.88 -7.31
CA PHE A 187 12.10 1.03 -8.76
C PHE A 187 11.30 -0.15 -9.30
N VAL A 188 10.12 0.12 -9.84
CA VAL A 188 9.18 -0.90 -10.33
C VAL A 188 9.35 -1.10 -11.83
N PHE A 189 9.61 -2.34 -12.21
CA PHE A 189 9.78 -2.75 -13.59
C PHE A 189 8.72 -3.79 -13.98
N GLN A 190 8.31 -3.78 -15.24
CA GLN A 190 7.40 -4.78 -15.80
C GLN A 190 7.97 -5.38 -17.09
N ALA A 191 7.89 -6.71 -17.22
CA ALA A 191 8.21 -7.43 -18.45
C ALA A 191 7.00 -7.51 -19.39
N PRO A 192 7.18 -7.78 -20.70
CA PRO A 192 6.07 -7.93 -21.65
C PRO A 192 5.02 -8.97 -21.25
N ASN A 193 5.43 -10.02 -20.53
CA ASN A 193 4.52 -11.04 -19.99
C ASN A 193 3.84 -10.64 -18.67
N LYS A 194 3.89 -9.34 -18.31
CA LYS A 194 3.33 -8.73 -17.10
C LYS A 194 4.02 -9.12 -15.79
N SER A 195 5.12 -9.90 -15.82
CA SER A 195 5.93 -10.17 -14.62
C SER A 195 6.47 -8.85 -14.05
N ILE A 196 6.46 -8.72 -12.72
CA ILE A 196 6.97 -7.54 -12.02
C ILE A 196 8.33 -7.87 -11.40
N ALA A 197 9.26 -6.93 -11.52
CA ALA A 197 10.51 -6.92 -10.77
C ALA A 197 10.65 -5.59 -10.04
N VAL A 198 11.18 -5.62 -8.83
CA VAL A 198 11.47 -4.42 -8.04
C VAL A 198 12.94 -4.39 -7.69
N VAL A 199 13.61 -3.28 -8.03
CA VAL A 199 14.95 -2.97 -7.55
C VAL A 199 14.81 -1.99 -6.38
N ALA A 200 15.25 -2.40 -5.19
CA ALA A 200 15.13 -1.60 -3.99
C ALA A 200 16.48 -1.12 -3.47
N PHE A 201 16.49 0.08 -2.90
CA PHE A 201 17.64 0.66 -2.21
C PHE A 201 17.23 1.07 -0.80
N PHE A 202 17.94 0.53 0.20
CA PHE A 202 17.96 1.13 1.53
C PHE A 202 18.62 2.50 1.47
N VAL A 203 18.17 3.42 2.33
CA VAL A 203 18.76 4.76 2.40
C VAL A 203 18.98 5.16 3.85
N GLU A 204 20.24 5.48 4.16
CA GLU A 204 20.73 5.80 5.49
C GLU A 204 21.04 7.29 5.63
N LEU A 205 20.84 7.84 6.83
CA LEU A 205 21.23 9.21 7.16
C LEU A 205 22.75 9.36 7.08
N SER A 206 23.20 10.37 6.33
CA SER A 206 24.62 10.69 6.27
C SER A 206 25.06 11.54 7.46
N PRO A 207 26.06 11.10 8.25
CA PRO A 207 26.61 11.92 9.33
C PRO A 207 27.37 13.16 8.81
N TYR A 208 27.69 13.19 7.51
CA TYR A 208 28.40 14.29 6.85
C TYR A 208 27.49 15.16 5.98
N GLY A 209 26.17 15.03 6.11
CA GLY A 209 25.20 15.80 5.32
C GLY A 209 25.19 15.48 3.82
N ARG A 210 25.73 14.31 3.41
CA ARG A 210 25.71 13.89 2.01
C ARG A 210 24.33 13.37 1.63
N CYS A 211 23.94 13.61 0.38
CA CYS A 211 22.70 13.10 -0.19
C CYS A 211 22.97 12.59 -1.60
N THR A 212 22.46 11.41 -1.93
CA THR A 212 22.52 10.88 -3.29
C THR A 212 21.85 11.88 -4.25
N PRO A 213 22.52 12.31 -5.34
CA PRO A 213 22.04 13.37 -6.24
C PRO A 213 20.62 13.17 -6.74
N LEU A 214 20.26 11.93 -7.14
CA LEU A 214 18.90 11.60 -7.57
C LEU A 214 17.87 11.92 -6.47
N LEU A 215 18.13 11.51 -5.24
CA LEU A 215 17.25 11.78 -4.10
C LEU A 215 17.13 13.29 -3.88
N LYS A 216 18.26 14.02 -3.90
CA LYS A 216 18.23 15.48 -3.72
C LYS A 216 17.41 16.18 -4.82
N GLN A 217 17.58 15.75 -6.07
CA GLN A 217 16.90 16.31 -7.23
C GLN A 217 15.37 16.12 -7.14
N VAL A 218 14.91 14.91 -6.84
CA VAL A 218 13.48 14.60 -6.67
C VAL A 218 12.92 15.32 -5.45
N LEU A 219 13.51 15.10 -4.27
CA LEU A 219 12.96 15.57 -2.99
C LEU A 219 12.97 17.11 -2.87
N SER A 220 13.81 17.81 -3.63
CA SER A 220 13.76 19.28 -3.70
C SER A 220 12.43 19.85 -4.23
N CYS A 221 11.64 19.03 -4.94
CA CYS A 221 10.35 19.42 -5.51
C CYS A 221 9.14 19.03 -4.66
N LEU A 222 9.33 18.33 -3.53
CA LEU A 222 8.24 17.84 -2.67
C LEU A 222 7.25 18.90 -2.21
N HIS A 223 7.74 20.12 -1.94
CA HIS A 223 6.92 21.25 -1.49
C HIS A 223 5.81 21.63 -2.49
N LYS A 224 5.90 21.18 -3.74
CA LYS A 224 4.90 21.43 -4.79
C LYS A 224 3.76 20.42 -4.80
N ILE A 225 3.90 19.27 -4.14
CA ILE A 225 2.92 18.17 -4.15
C ILE A 225 2.60 17.68 -2.74
N THR A 226 2.45 18.59 -1.79
CA THR A 226 2.16 18.25 -0.39
C THR A 226 0.75 17.68 -0.18
N THR A 227 -0.16 17.88 -1.14
CA THR A 227 -1.56 17.41 -1.08
C THR A 227 -1.70 16.13 -1.92
N PRO A 228 -2.33 15.07 -1.41
CA PRO A 228 -2.65 13.88 -2.21
C PRO A 228 -3.43 14.24 -3.48
N GLY A 229 -3.15 13.54 -4.57
CA GLY A 229 -3.73 13.76 -5.90
C GLY A 229 -2.96 14.75 -6.77
N THR A 230 -2.03 15.53 -6.19
CA THR A 230 -1.29 16.56 -6.94
C THR A 230 -0.11 16.01 -7.72
N ILE A 231 0.18 16.66 -8.85
CA ILE A 231 1.29 16.34 -9.77
C ILE A 231 2.15 17.60 -9.95
N THR A 232 3.46 17.42 -10.00
CA THR A 232 4.44 18.42 -10.43
C THR A 232 5.43 17.79 -11.41
N LYS A 233 6.32 18.61 -11.99
CA LYS A 233 7.54 18.12 -12.63
C LYS A 233 8.72 18.15 -11.67
N THR A 234 9.61 17.17 -11.76
CA THR A 234 10.93 17.19 -11.13
C THR A 234 11.87 18.19 -11.83
N ARG A 235 13.06 18.37 -11.26
CA ARG A 235 14.23 18.89 -11.98
C ARG A 235 14.88 17.78 -12.83
N ARG A 236 16.01 18.08 -13.47
CA ARG A 236 16.87 17.09 -14.14
C ARG A 236 17.16 15.93 -13.18
N LEU A 237 16.96 14.70 -13.66
CA LEU A 237 17.18 13.48 -12.90
C LEU A 237 18.39 12.75 -13.47
N ASP A 238 19.44 12.64 -12.67
CA ASP A 238 20.65 11.90 -12.99
C ASP A 238 20.71 10.59 -12.19
N PHE A 239 20.65 9.47 -12.91
CA PHE A 239 20.64 8.13 -12.32
C PHE A 239 22.04 7.52 -12.20
N SER A 240 23.09 8.16 -12.74
CA SER A 240 24.42 7.58 -12.88
C SER A 240 24.99 7.02 -11.56
N GLN A 241 24.87 7.77 -10.46
CA GLN A 241 25.35 7.32 -9.16
C GLN A 241 24.54 6.11 -8.62
N VAL A 242 23.22 6.10 -8.80
CA VAL A 242 22.38 4.98 -8.35
C VAL A 242 22.66 3.72 -9.17
N LEU A 243 22.85 3.87 -10.48
CA LEU A 243 23.23 2.78 -11.38
C LEU A 243 24.61 2.22 -11.02
N GLY A 244 25.61 3.10 -10.85
CA GLY A 244 26.95 2.72 -10.43
C GLY A 244 26.98 2.07 -9.04
N HIS A 245 26.14 2.54 -8.11
CA HIS A 245 25.98 1.95 -6.79
C HIS A 245 25.42 0.52 -6.87
N LEU A 246 24.37 0.30 -7.68
CA LEU A 246 23.81 -1.03 -7.87
C LEU A 246 24.82 -2.01 -8.49
N HIS A 247 25.57 -1.58 -9.50
CA HIS A 247 26.50 -2.46 -10.22
C HIS A 247 27.79 -2.78 -9.45
N THR A 248 28.11 -2.01 -8.41
CA THR A 248 29.34 -2.18 -7.61
C THR A 248 29.13 -2.90 -6.28
N HIS A 249 27.88 -3.12 -5.85
CA HIS A 249 27.55 -3.78 -4.59
C HIS A 249 26.81 -5.11 -4.81
N ASP A 250 26.85 -5.96 -3.78
CA ASP A 250 26.03 -7.16 -3.73
C ASP A 250 24.54 -6.83 -3.81
N ILE A 251 23.76 -7.75 -4.37
CA ILE A 251 22.31 -7.61 -4.53
C ILE A 251 21.65 -8.81 -3.90
N PHE A 252 20.89 -8.60 -2.82
CA PHE A 252 20.01 -9.62 -2.27
C PHE A 252 18.86 -9.88 -3.23
N THR A 253 18.41 -11.13 -3.35
CA THR A 253 17.30 -11.47 -4.24
C THR A 253 16.39 -12.55 -3.67
N TYR A 254 15.09 -12.39 -3.91
CA TYR A 254 14.07 -13.38 -3.57
C TYR A 254 12.80 -13.15 -4.41
N ASN A 255 11.90 -14.15 -4.42
CA ASN A 255 10.56 -14.00 -4.97
C ASN A 255 9.58 -13.70 -3.84
N GLY A 256 8.93 -12.53 -3.91
CA GLY A 256 8.02 -12.03 -2.89
C GLY A 256 6.70 -11.55 -3.48
N SER A 257 6.15 -10.49 -2.90
CA SER A 257 4.92 -9.84 -3.32
C SER A 257 5.07 -8.34 -3.48
N LEU A 258 4.01 -7.67 -3.92
CA LEU A 258 3.84 -6.23 -3.69
C LEU A 258 3.72 -5.97 -2.18
N THR A 259 4.23 -4.83 -1.72
CA THR A 259 4.11 -4.38 -0.32
C THR A 259 2.87 -3.52 -0.07
N THR A 260 2.03 -3.35 -1.08
CA THR A 260 0.73 -2.66 -1.04
C THR A 260 -0.37 -3.55 -1.60
N PRO A 261 -1.65 -3.34 -1.23
CA PRO A 261 -2.78 -4.07 -1.81
C PRO A 261 -2.75 -3.98 -3.34
N PRO A 262 -3.01 -5.05 -4.11
CA PRO A 262 -3.56 -6.36 -3.69
C PRO A 262 -2.56 -7.34 -3.06
N CYS A 263 -1.33 -6.91 -2.81
CA CYS A 263 -0.26 -7.75 -2.26
C CYS A 263 0.05 -8.97 -3.12
N SER A 264 -0.11 -8.85 -4.45
CA SER A 264 0.12 -9.95 -5.38
C SER A 264 1.54 -10.51 -5.28
N SER A 265 1.64 -11.82 -5.15
CA SER A 265 2.88 -12.60 -5.18
C SER A 265 3.56 -12.60 -6.56
N ASN A 266 4.68 -13.31 -6.66
CA ASN A 266 5.52 -13.45 -7.87
C ASN A 266 6.22 -12.16 -8.32
N VAL A 267 6.58 -11.32 -7.35
CA VAL A 267 7.44 -10.16 -7.58
C VAL A 267 8.90 -10.57 -7.40
N ALA A 268 9.73 -10.37 -8.43
CA ALA A 268 11.17 -10.59 -8.33
C ALA A 268 11.84 -9.39 -7.64
N TRP A 269 12.35 -9.60 -6.42
CA TRP A 269 13.01 -8.55 -5.64
C TRP A 269 14.52 -8.59 -5.83
N TYR A 270 15.11 -7.40 -5.98
CA TYR A 270 16.56 -7.15 -6.06
C TYR A 270 16.92 -5.98 -5.16
N LEU A 271 17.51 -6.23 -3.98
CA LEU A 271 17.82 -5.18 -3.01
C LEU A 271 19.33 -4.94 -2.98
N SER A 272 19.76 -3.70 -3.20
CA SER A 272 21.17 -3.34 -3.01
C SER A 272 21.57 -3.57 -1.56
N ALA A 273 22.64 -4.32 -1.33
CA ALA A 273 23.10 -4.69 0.01
C ALA A 273 23.77 -3.54 0.77
N ALA A 274 24.08 -2.44 0.09
CA ALA A 274 24.65 -1.23 0.68
C ALA A 274 23.65 -0.08 0.57
N PRO A 275 23.45 0.72 1.64
CA PRO A 275 22.51 1.82 1.61
C PRO A 275 23.05 2.99 0.77
N LEU A 276 22.13 3.71 0.13
CA LEU A 276 22.37 5.07 -0.37
C LEU A 276 22.43 6.05 0.82
N SER A 277 22.93 7.26 0.59
CA SER A 277 22.97 8.30 1.63
C SER A 277 21.88 9.36 1.42
N ILE A 278 21.30 9.85 2.51
CA ILE A 278 20.38 11.01 2.53
C ILE A 278 20.77 12.00 3.64
N ASP A 279 20.62 13.30 3.35
CA ASP A 279 20.80 14.34 4.36
C ASP A 279 19.52 14.52 5.20
N VAL A 280 19.67 14.99 6.45
CA VAL A 280 18.58 15.16 7.41
C VAL A 280 17.45 16.05 6.88
N SER A 281 17.78 17.11 6.13
CA SER A 281 16.77 18.05 5.60
C SER A 281 15.90 17.39 4.53
N SER A 282 16.51 16.61 3.63
CA SER A 282 15.81 15.88 2.58
C SER A 282 14.94 14.77 3.15
N PHE A 283 15.45 14.03 4.14
CA PHE A 283 14.68 13.01 4.86
C PHE A 283 13.45 13.61 5.56
N ASN A 284 13.63 14.70 6.32
CA ASN A 284 12.53 15.36 7.02
C ASN A 284 11.49 15.94 6.07
N ALA A 285 11.91 16.46 4.90
CA ALA A 285 11.00 16.93 3.87
C ALA A 285 10.09 15.79 3.34
N LEU A 286 10.66 14.62 3.06
CA LEU A 286 9.89 13.45 2.63
C LEU A 286 8.95 12.98 3.74
N LYS A 287 9.47 12.75 4.95
CA LYS A 287 8.69 12.29 6.10
C LYS A 287 7.52 13.21 6.42
N LYS A 288 7.66 14.52 6.21
CA LYS A 288 6.56 15.47 6.41
C LYS A 288 5.41 15.29 5.40
N VAL A 289 5.71 14.89 4.16
CA VAL A 289 4.72 14.69 3.10
C VAL A 289 4.12 13.28 3.15
N VAL A 290 4.98 12.26 3.17
CA VAL A 290 4.60 10.84 3.14
C VAL A 290 4.07 10.35 4.50
N LYS A 291 4.52 10.96 5.60
CA LYS A 291 4.22 10.57 6.98
C LYS A 291 4.79 9.19 7.31
N PHE A 292 3.96 8.16 7.26
CA PHE A 292 4.33 6.77 7.51
C PHE A 292 3.65 5.90 6.47
N ASN A 293 4.42 5.09 5.76
CA ASN A 293 3.91 4.23 4.69
C ASN A 293 4.69 2.91 4.57
N SER A 294 5.11 2.34 5.69
CA SER A 294 5.84 1.08 5.72
C SER A 294 4.94 -0.06 6.22
N ARG A 295 4.79 -1.13 5.42
CA ARG A 295 4.12 -2.37 5.84
C ARG A 295 5.00 -3.10 6.86
N TYR A 296 4.37 -3.76 7.85
CA TYR A 296 5.11 -4.61 8.77
C TYR A 296 5.80 -5.77 8.04
N THR A 297 6.92 -6.25 8.58
CA THR A 297 7.64 -7.41 8.03
C THR A 297 6.80 -8.68 8.10
N GLN A 298 6.80 -9.44 7.02
CA GLN A 298 6.05 -10.67 6.84
C GLN A 298 6.87 -11.88 7.28
N ASN A 299 6.24 -13.05 7.28
CA ASN A 299 6.95 -14.30 7.51
C ASN A 299 7.96 -14.59 6.38
N SER A 300 8.91 -15.50 6.60
CA SER A 300 9.82 -15.91 5.53
C SER A 300 9.03 -16.49 4.34
N PRO A 301 9.43 -16.19 3.08
CA PRO A 301 8.69 -16.67 1.91
C PRO A 301 8.53 -18.19 1.90
N GLY A 302 7.31 -18.66 1.64
CA GLY A 302 6.90 -20.05 1.70
C GLY A 302 6.22 -20.46 3.00
N LEU A 303 6.38 -19.67 4.08
CA LEU A 303 5.70 -19.92 5.35
C LEU A 303 4.30 -19.31 5.38
N ARG A 304 3.48 -19.77 6.33
CA ARG A 304 2.09 -19.30 6.51
C ARG A 304 2.07 -17.79 6.82
N ASN A 305 1.06 -17.09 6.30
CA ASN A 305 0.86 -15.67 6.58
C ASN A 305 0.67 -15.44 8.09
N LEU A 306 1.25 -14.35 8.61
CA LEU A 306 1.16 -14.03 10.04
C LEU A 306 -0.28 -13.76 10.50
N MET A 307 -1.15 -13.25 9.62
CA MET A 307 -2.57 -13.06 9.92
C MET A 307 -3.31 -14.39 10.08
N GLU A 308 -2.98 -15.39 9.26
CA GLU A 308 -3.56 -16.74 9.39
C GLU A 308 -3.05 -17.44 10.66
N ILE A 309 -1.78 -17.26 11.01
CA ILE A 309 -1.23 -17.77 12.28
C ILE A 309 -1.98 -17.13 13.45
N ALA A 310 -2.12 -15.79 13.45
CA ALA A 310 -2.84 -15.08 14.50
C ALA A 310 -4.31 -15.54 14.60
N ALA A 311 -4.99 -15.76 13.47
CA ALA A 311 -6.37 -16.24 13.43
C ALA A 311 -6.52 -17.68 13.95
N HIS A 312 -5.57 -18.57 13.62
CA HIS A 312 -5.51 -19.93 14.16
C HIS A 312 -5.35 -19.91 15.68
N ASP A 313 -4.39 -19.13 16.19
CA ASP A 313 -4.01 -19.15 17.61
C ASP A 313 -5.12 -18.61 18.54
N ILE A 314 -5.98 -17.73 18.03
CA ILE A 314 -7.16 -17.22 18.75
C ILE A 314 -8.42 -18.07 18.52
N GLY A 315 -8.31 -19.20 17.80
CA GLY A 315 -9.42 -20.13 17.57
C GLY A 315 -10.46 -19.68 16.53
N CYS A 316 -10.12 -18.73 15.66
CA CYS A 316 -11.05 -18.17 14.66
C CYS A 316 -11.29 -19.10 13.45
N GLU A 317 -10.50 -20.15 13.24
CA GLU A 317 -10.67 -21.07 12.09
C GLU A 317 -12.04 -21.76 12.05
N ASN A 318 -12.71 -21.90 13.20
CA ASN A 318 -14.02 -22.54 13.32
C ASN A 318 -15.20 -21.56 13.42
N MET A 319 -14.95 -20.25 13.40
CA MET A 319 -16.03 -19.26 13.44
C MET A 319 -16.63 -19.10 12.04
N LYS A 320 -17.74 -19.80 11.78
CA LYS A 320 -18.58 -19.51 10.61
C LYS A 320 -18.95 -18.01 10.64
N PRO A 321 -18.85 -17.29 9.52
CA PRO A 321 -19.34 -15.93 9.45
C PRO A 321 -20.83 -15.94 9.82
N ARG A 322 -21.19 -15.24 10.90
CA ARG A 322 -22.58 -14.95 11.21
C ARG A 322 -23.00 -13.84 10.27
N PHE A 323 -23.57 -14.22 9.13
CA PHE A 323 -24.35 -13.34 8.26
C PHE A 323 -25.77 -13.21 8.80
#